data_AF-A0A9E6JWG8-F1
#
_entry.id   AF-A0A9E6JWG8-F1
#
_cell.length_a   1.000
_cell.length_b   1.000
_cell.length_c   1.000
_cell.angle_alpha   90.00
_cell.angle_beta   90.00
_cell.angle_gamma   90.00
#
_symmetry.space_group_name_H-M   'P 1'
#
loop_
_entity.id
_entity.type
_entity.pdbx_description
1 polymer ?
#
loop_
_entity_poly.entity_id
_entity_poly.type
_entity_poly.pdbx_seq_one_letter_code
_entity_poly.pdbx_strand_id
1 'polypeptide(L)' 'MSVNSTLQLAADAIEDARKRLERARVDADDDYEIRQALRHLEDASGYIRKASHELKQQG' A
#
# COMPACT_ATOMS: atom_id res chain seq x y z
N MET A 1 7.72 -16.26 4.48
CA MET A 1 6.54 -15.82 3.69
C MET A 1 6.91 -15.94 2.22
N SER A 2 5.97 -16.31 1.34
CA SER A 2 6.24 -16.34 -0.11
C SER A 2 6.15 -14.93 -0.70
N VAL A 3 6.89 -14.68 -1.78
CA VAL A 3 6.83 -13.40 -2.54
C VAL A 3 5.38 -13.03 -2.88
N ASN A 4 4.58 -14.01 -3.31
CA ASN A 4 3.15 -13.80 -3.61
C ASN A 4 2.35 -13.32 -2.39
N SER A 5 2.66 -13.84 -1.19
CA SER A 5 2.02 -13.36 0.04
C SER A 5 2.41 -11.92 0.35
N THR A 6 3.66 -11.53 0.10
CA THR A 6 4.14 -10.16 0.30
C THR A 6 3.52 -9.19 -0.73
N LEU A 7 3.36 -9.62 -1.99
CA LEU A 7 2.68 -8.83 -3.02
C LEU A 7 1.19 -8.67 -2.75
N GLN A 8 0.53 -9.69 -2.19
CA GLN A 8 -0.87 -9.59 -1.79
C GLN A 8 -1.07 -8.52 -0.72
N LEU A 9 -0.20 -8.49 0.31
CA LEU A 9 -0.25 -7.46 1.35
C LEU A 9 -0.04 -6.05 0.78
N ALA A 10 0.82 -5.91 -0.24
CA ALA A 10 0.97 -4.63 -0.93
C ALA A 10 -0.30 -4.22 -1.69
N ALA A 11 -0.94 -5.16 -2.39
CA ALA A 11 -2.16 -4.91 -3.13
C ALA A 11 -3.31 -4.48 -2.21
N ASP A 12 -3.47 -5.17 -1.08
CA ASP A 12 -4.50 -4.86 -0.08
C ASP A 12 -4.28 -3.45 0.50
N ALA A 13 -3.04 -3.10 0.85
CA ALA A 13 -2.69 -1.77 1.36
C ALA A 13 -2.92 -0.66 0.32
N ILE A 14 -2.62 -0.90 -0.95
CA ILE A 14 -2.91 0.06 -2.04
C ILE A 14 -4.42 0.27 -2.20
N GLU A 15 -5.21 -0.80 -2.13
CA GLU A 15 -6.66 -0.71 -2.26
C GLU A 15 -7.30 0.05 -1.08
N ASP A 16 -6.79 -0.15 0.13
CA ASP A 16 -7.22 0.61 1.31
C ASP A 16 -6.84 2.09 1.20
N ALA A 17 -5.63 2.40 0.72
CA ALA A 17 -5.26 3.78 0.41
C ALA A 17 -6.18 4.41 -0.63
N ARG A 18 -6.53 3.68 -1.70
CA ARG A 18 -7.44 4.16 -2.76
C ARG A 18 -8.80 4.54 -2.18
N LYS A 19 -9.42 3.66 -1.38
CA LYS A 19 -10.73 3.91 -0.75
C LYS A 19 -10.71 5.15 0.14
N ARG A 20 -9.62 5.36 0.88
CA ARG A 20 -9.47 6.52 1.77
C ARG A 20 -9.27 7.82 1.00
N LEU A 21 -8.46 7.81 -0.06
CA LEU A 21 -8.33 8.96 -0.97
C LEU A 21 -9.65 9.29 -1.66
N GLU A 22 -10.44 8.27 -2.01
CA GLU A 22 -11.75 8.45 -2.62
C GLU A 22 -12.76 9.09 -1.64
N ARG A 23 -12.70 8.73 -0.36
CA ARG A 23 -13.47 9.40 0.71
C ARG A 23 -13.01 10.84 0.94
N ALA A 24 -11.70 11.07 1.07
CA ALA A 24 -11.13 12.40 1.23
C ALA A 24 -11.41 13.32 0.03
N ARG A 25 -11.60 12.76 -1.18
CA ARG A 25 -12.01 13.54 -2.36
C ARG A 25 -13.43 14.08 -2.24
N VAL A 26 -14.31 13.36 -1.54
CA VAL A 26 -15.71 13.74 -1.34
C VAL A 26 -15.84 14.69 -0.15
N ASP A 27 -14.97 14.56 0.85
CA ASP A 27 -14.95 15.38 2.06
C ASP A 27 -13.59 16.11 2.20
N ALA A 28 -13.52 17.33 1.67
CA ALA A 28 -12.27 18.07 1.45
C ALA A 28 -11.55 18.52 2.73
N ASP A 29 -12.20 18.42 3.91
CA ASP A 29 -11.60 18.73 5.21
C ASP A 29 -10.94 17.51 5.89
N ASP A 30 -11.01 16.32 5.27
CA ASP A 30 -10.55 15.09 5.90
C ASP A 30 -9.05 14.80 5.64
N ASP A 31 -8.21 15.74 6.08
CA ASP A 31 -6.74 15.61 6.13
C ASP A 31 -6.28 14.34 6.89
N TYR A 32 -7.15 13.76 7.70
CA TYR A 32 -6.89 12.49 8.39
C TYR A 32 -6.92 11.31 7.42
N GLU A 33 -7.91 11.22 6.52
CA GLU A 33 -7.99 10.13 5.54
C GLU A 33 -6.87 10.20 4.49
N ILE A 34 -6.45 11.41 4.10
CA ILE A 34 -5.27 11.60 3.23
C ILE A 34 -4.01 11.08 3.92
N ARG A 35 -3.78 11.44 5.20
CA ARG A 35 -2.63 10.96 5.97
C ARG A 35 -2.65 9.46 6.18
N GLN A 36 -3.81 8.86 6.41
CA GLN A 36 -3.95 7.41 6.50
C GLN A 36 -3.60 6.75 5.16
N ALA A 37 -4.14 7.24 4.05
CA ALA A 37 -3.85 6.70 2.73
C ALA A 37 -2.35 6.75 2.39
N LEU A 38 -1.68 7.85 2.72
CA LEU A 38 -0.23 7.98 2.52
C LEU A 38 0.56 6.93 3.31
N ARG A 39 0.15 6.62 4.56
CA ARG A 39 0.78 5.54 5.34
C ARG A 39 0.58 4.17 4.70
N HIS A 40 -0.65 3.87 4.25
CA HIS A 40 -0.94 2.59 3.57
C HIS A 40 -0.13 2.44 2.27
N LEU A 41 0.09 3.53 1.52
CA LEU A 41 0.96 3.53 0.34
C LEU A 41 2.44 3.33 0.71
N GLU A 42 2.89 3.88 1.83
CA GLU A 42 4.26 3.68 2.33
C GLU A 42 4.50 2.21 2.73
N ASP A 43 3.54 1.61 3.43
CA ASP A 43 3.56 0.18 3.79
C ASP A 43 3.56 -0.70 2.53
N ALA A 44 2.69 -0.39 1.55
CA ALA A 44 2.67 -1.09 0.27
C ALA A 44 4.00 -1.00 -0.47
N SER A 45 4.62 0.18 -0.48
CA SER A 45 5.95 0.40 -1.07
C SER A 45 7.01 -0.47 -0.37
N GLY A 46 6.94 -0.60 0.96
CA GLY A 46 7.80 -1.49 1.73
C GLY A 46 7.62 -2.96 1.33
N TYR A 47 6.39 -3.44 1.22
CA TYR A 47 6.08 -4.80 0.77
C TYR A 47 6.57 -5.07 -0.66
N ILE A 48 6.37 -4.13 -1.60
CA ILE A 48 6.85 -4.26 -2.98
C ILE A 48 8.37 -4.31 -3.04
N ARG A 49 9.08 -3.46 -2.27
CA ARG A 49 10.55 -3.50 -2.21
C ARG A 49 11.05 -4.84 -1.68
N LYS A 50 10.42 -5.37 -0.63
CA LYS A 50 10.77 -6.67 -0.06
C LYS A 50 10.54 -7.79 -1.07
N ALA A 51 9.36 -7.83 -1.70
CA ALA A 51 9.05 -8.81 -2.74
C ALA A 51 10.04 -8.72 -3.93
N SER A 52 10.38 -7.51 -4.37
CA SER A 52 11.36 -7.29 -5.44
C SER A 52 12.76 -7.78 -5.05
N HIS A 53 13.18 -7.58 -3.81
CA HIS A 53 14.47 -8.06 -3.33
C HIS A 53 14.51 -9.59 -3.24
N GLU A 54 13.44 -10.21 -2.72
CA GLU A 54 13.30 -11.66 -2.67
C GLU A 54 13.30 -12.30 -4.07
N LEU A 55 12.63 -11.69 -5.06
CA LEU A 55 12.67 -12.16 -6.46
C LEU A 55 14.07 -12.08 -7.06
N LYS A 56 14.82 -11.01 -6.79
CA LYS A 56 16.21 -10.85 -7.29
C LYS A 56 17.20 -11.84 -6.69
N GLN A 57 16.92 -12.38 -5.51
CA GLN A 57 17.77 -13.40 -4.87
C GLN A 57 17.42 -14.82 -5.31
N GLN A 58 16.26 -15.02 -5.95
CA GLN A 58 15.79 -16.32 -6.44
C GLN A 58 16.10 -16.54 -7.93
N GLY A 59 16.52 -15.51 -8.67
CA GLY A 59 17.00 -15.59 -10.06
C GLY A 59 18.52 -15.57 -10.13
#